data_AF-A0A222FK32-F1
#
_entry.id   AF-A0A222FK32-F1
#
_cell.length_a   1.000
_cell.length_b   1.000
_cell.length_c   1.000
_cell.angle_alpha   90.00
_cell.angle_beta   90.00
_cell.angle_gamma   90.00
#
_symmetry.space_group_name_H-M   'P 1'
#
loop_
_entity.id
_entity.type
_entity.pdbx_description
1 polymer ?
#
loop_
_entity_poly.entity_id
_entity_poly.type
_entity_poly.pdbx_seq_one_letter_code
_entity_poly.pdbx_strand_id
1 'polypeptide(L)'
;MSILTLTVSRFGRNLGSISAGRAQREATMHPLIAFYSGTGTDHRGRTLSGILSFSNAELETCHDYIQWLFPLLEPSPFNPEAPVLTDELIRAFKSSSALQAELHRVLLRMTQFFGVALRETPQGFELLLPQDIEHCHWMTADNHNHRRLSRMMASLKLLGLETHVAALWQGLQQLAVQHPEAFSASTITHWRLAASGDGCGGI
;
A
#
# COMPACT_ATOMS: atom_id res chain seq x y z
N MET A 1 -55.51 -49.78 -17.63
CA MET A 1 -54.34 -49.80 -18.55
C MET A 1 -54.63 -48.73 -19.59
N SER A 2 -54.28 -47.46 -19.34
CA SER A 2 -52.97 -46.84 -19.68
C SER A 2 -52.73 -46.92 -21.19
N ILE A 3 -52.51 -45.84 -21.96
CA ILE A 3 -51.47 -44.82 -21.77
C ILE A 3 -51.89 -43.50 -22.50
N LEU A 4 -51.74 -42.36 -21.82
CA LEU A 4 -51.69 -41.01 -22.39
C LEU A 4 -50.39 -40.80 -23.17
N THR A 5 -50.45 -40.17 -24.34
CA THR A 5 -49.25 -39.63 -25.02
C THR A 5 -49.16 -38.13 -24.75
N LEU A 6 -48.11 -37.72 -24.02
CA LEU A 6 -47.79 -36.34 -23.66
C LEU A 6 -46.94 -35.68 -24.74
N THR A 7 -47.36 -34.48 -25.17
CA THR A 7 -46.65 -33.57 -26.05
C THR A 7 -45.41 -32.99 -25.37
N VAL A 8 -44.23 -33.11 -25.99
CA VAL A 8 -42.98 -32.53 -25.48
C VAL A 8 -42.90 -31.06 -25.88
N SER A 9 -42.89 -30.18 -24.87
CA SER A 9 -42.69 -28.74 -25.02
C SER A 9 -41.19 -28.41 -25.14
N ARG A 10 -40.81 -27.67 -26.19
CA ARG A 10 -39.43 -27.20 -26.41
C ARG A 10 -39.12 -26.03 -25.47
N PHE A 11 -38.28 -26.29 -24.46
CA PHE A 11 -37.59 -25.24 -23.71
C PHE A 11 -36.46 -24.66 -24.56
N GLY A 12 -36.60 -23.40 -24.99
CA GLY A 12 -35.52 -22.60 -25.52
C GLY A 12 -34.53 -22.26 -24.40
N ARG A 13 -33.30 -22.78 -24.47
CA ARG A 13 -32.21 -22.37 -23.58
C ARG A 13 -31.70 -21.01 -24.02
N ASN A 14 -31.96 -20.00 -23.19
CA ASN A 14 -31.43 -18.66 -23.33
C ASN A 14 -29.93 -18.66 -22.94
N LEU A 15 -29.03 -18.79 -23.92
CA LEU A 15 -27.57 -18.81 -23.72
C LEU A 15 -26.93 -17.41 -23.71
N GLY A 16 -27.72 -16.33 -23.68
CA GLY A 16 -27.22 -14.95 -23.81
C GLY A 16 -26.80 -14.23 -22.54
N SER A 17 -26.91 -14.84 -21.34
CA SER A 17 -26.75 -14.11 -20.06
C SER A 17 -25.39 -14.29 -19.38
N ILE A 18 -24.67 -15.40 -19.64
CA ILE A 18 -23.42 -15.71 -18.93
C ILE A 18 -22.23 -14.89 -19.47
N SER A 19 -22.18 -14.59 -20.77
CA SER A 19 -21.07 -13.81 -21.35
C SER A 19 -21.19 -12.32 -21.02
N ALA A 20 -22.40 -11.77 -20.97
CA ALA A 20 -22.63 -10.38 -20.58
C ALA A 20 -22.27 -10.14 -19.11
N GLY A 21 -22.56 -11.09 -18.20
CA GLY A 21 -22.14 -11.00 -16.80
C GLY A 21 -20.64 -11.12 -16.56
N ARG A 22 -19.90 -11.77 -17.48
CA ARG A 22 -18.43 -11.85 -17.47
C ARG A 22 -17.79 -10.60 -18.09
N ALA A 23 -18.35 -10.11 -19.20
CA ALA A 23 -17.93 -8.86 -19.85
C ALA A 23 -18.24 -7.61 -19.00
N GLN A 24 -19.30 -7.63 -18.18
CA GLN A 24 -19.61 -6.57 -17.21
C GLN A 24 -18.71 -6.63 -15.96
N ARG A 25 -18.17 -7.81 -15.61
CA ARG A 25 -17.13 -7.98 -14.58
C ARG A 25 -15.72 -7.62 -15.09
N GLU A 26 -15.55 -7.58 -16.41
CA GLU A 26 -14.44 -6.95 -17.13
C GLU A 26 -14.65 -5.43 -17.30
N ALA A 27 -15.55 -4.80 -16.51
CA ALA A 27 -15.34 -3.41 -16.15
C ALA A 27 -13.94 -3.33 -15.54
N THR A 28 -13.00 -2.73 -16.28
CA THR A 28 -11.56 -2.82 -16.06
C THR A 28 -11.25 -2.57 -14.59
N MET A 29 -10.89 -3.64 -13.87
CA MET A 29 -10.52 -3.53 -12.47
C MET A 29 -9.42 -2.47 -12.36
N HIS A 30 -9.61 -1.50 -11.47
CA HIS A 30 -8.72 -0.33 -11.41
C HIS A 30 -7.24 -0.79 -11.30
N PRO A 31 -6.29 -0.17 -12.02
CA PRO A 31 -4.90 -0.65 -12.09
C PRO A 31 -4.25 -0.90 -10.74
N LEU A 32 -4.48 0.00 -9.76
CA LEU A 32 -4.02 -0.19 -8.39
C LEU A 32 -4.60 -1.46 -7.73
N ILE A 33 -5.89 -1.74 -7.93
CA ILE A 33 -6.53 -2.95 -7.38
C ILE A 33 -5.98 -4.19 -8.07
N ALA A 34 -5.74 -4.15 -9.39
CA ALA A 34 -5.10 -5.24 -10.11
C ALA A 34 -3.67 -5.52 -9.64
N PHE A 35 -2.89 -4.46 -9.44
CA PHE A 35 -1.54 -4.53 -8.91
C PHE A 35 -1.52 -5.19 -7.51
N TYR A 36 -2.37 -4.74 -6.58
CA TYR A 36 -2.46 -5.33 -5.24
C TYR A 36 -3.07 -6.74 -5.23
N SER A 37 -3.94 -7.06 -6.18
CA SER A 37 -4.53 -8.40 -6.30
C SER A 37 -3.61 -9.40 -7.01
N GLY A 38 -2.41 -8.97 -7.44
CA GLY A 38 -1.45 -9.82 -8.15
C GLY A 38 -1.84 -10.14 -9.60
N THR A 39 -2.86 -9.47 -10.16
CA THR A 39 -3.33 -9.67 -11.54
C THR A 39 -2.90 -8.55 -12.49
N GLY A 40 -2.28 -7.50 -11.96
CA GLY A 40 -1.75 -6.37 -12.71
C GLY A 40 -0.30 -6.06 -12.35
N THR A 41 0.24 -5.05 -13.04
CA THR A 41 1.61 -4.56 -12.85
C THR A 41 1.59 -3.06 -12.61
N ASP A 42 2.71 -2.54 -12.12
CA ASP A 42 2.96 -1.11 -12.16
C ASP A 42 3.28 -0.62 -13.57
N HIS A 43 3.54 0.69 -13.68
CA HIS A 43 3.93 1.37 -14.93
C HIS A 43 5.19 0.79 -15.62
N ARG A 44 6.01 -0.01 -14.93
CA ARG A 44 7.20 -0.67 -15.49
C ARG A 44 7.01 -2.15 -15.76
N GLY A 45 5.78 -2.66 -15.68
CA GLY A 45 5.49 -4.06 -15.89
C GLY A 45 5.91 -4.96 -14.72
N ARG A 46 6.17 -4.40 -13.53
CA ARG A 46 6.53 -5.17 -12.33
C ARG A 46 5.28 -5.55 -11.56
N THR A 47 5.23 -6.79 -11.09
CA THR A 47 4.18 -7.24 -10.16
C THR A 47 4.49 -6.78 -8.74
N LEU A 48 3.47 -6.70 -7.88
CA LEU A 48 3.66 -6.42 -6.46
C LEU A 48 4.66 -7.41 -5.84
N SER A 49 4.47 -8.71 -6.06
CA SER A 49 5.38 -9.74 -5.54
C SER A 49 6.82 -9.57 -6.05
N GLY A 50 7.00 -9.19 -7.32
CA GLY A 50 8.32 -8.92 -7.89
C GLY A 50 9.03 -7.76 -7.18
N ILE A 51 8.32 -6.65 -6.93
CA ILE A 51 8.89 -5.52 -6.17
C ILE A 51 9.24 -5.94 -4.74
N LEU A 52 8.39 -6.71 -4.07
CA LEU A 52 8.66 -7.13 -2.69
C LEU A 52 9.82 -8.14 -2.60
N SER A 53 10.20 -8.80 -3.70
CA SER A 53 11.39 -9.66 -3.78
C SER A 53 12.70 -8.92 -4.04
N PHE A 54 12.67 -7.60 -4.28
CA PHE A 54 13.90 -6.81 -4.43
C PHE A 54 14.77 -6.91 -3.18
N SER A 55 16.08 -6.96 -3.39
CA SER A 55 17.08 -6.76 -2.34
C SER A 55 17.02 -5.34 -1.79
N ASN A 56 17.58 -5.11 -0.61
CA ASN A 56 17.65 -3.75 -0.05
C ASN A 56 18.45 -2.79 -0.96
N ALA A 57 19.48 -3.29 -1.67
CA ALA A 57 20.22 -2.49 -2.64
C ALA A 57 19.36 -2.08 -3.84
N GLU A 58 18.49 -2.97 -4.33
CA GLU A 58 17.53 -2.65 -5.40
C GLU A 58 16.45 -1.65 -4.93
N LEU A 59 15.94 -1.79 -3.70
CA LEU A 59 14.99 -0.82 -3.12
C LEU A 59 15.62 0.56 -2.89
N GLU A 60 16.91 0.59 -2.55
CA GLU A 60 17.65 1.85 -2.37
C GLU A 60 17.98 2.52 -3.71
N THR A 61 18.19 1.77 -4.78
CA THR A 61 18.58 2.33 -6.10
C THR A 61 17.40 2.59 -7.04
N CYS A 62 16.32 1.82 -6.93
CA CYS A 62 15.12 1.98 -7.73
C CYS A 62 14.06 2.75 -6.93
N HIS A 63 13.61 3.93 -7.40
CA HIS A 63 12.79 4.82 -6.56
C HIS A 63 11.34 4.95 -7.06
N ASP A 64 11.06 4.49 -8.27
CA ASP A 64 9.79 4.71 -9.00
C ASP A 64 8.65 3.77 -8.55
N TYR A 65 8.95 2.77 -7.73
CA TYR A 65 7.96 1.84 -7.18
C TYR A 65 7.20 2.42 -5.98
N ILE A 66 7.82 3.33 -5.22
CA ILE A 66 7.29 3.75 -3.91
C ILE A 66 5.94 4.45 -4.06
N GLN A 67 5.71 5.09 -5.21
CA GLN A 67 4.45 5.75 -5.50
C GLN A 67 3.30 4.77 -5.72
N TRP A 68 3.60 3.57 -6.25
CA TRP A 68 2.64 2.49 -6.44
C TRP A 68 2.38 1.71 -5.15
N LEU A 69 3.41 1.51 -4.32
CA LEU A 69 3.25 0.86 -3.00
C LEU A 69 2.55 1.73 -1.96
N PHE A 70 2.61 3.05 -2.10
CA PHE A 70 2.01 4.00 -1.17
C PHE A 70 1.39 5.17 -1.94
N PRO A 71 0.28 4.95 -2.67
CA PRO A 71 -0.39 6.01 -3.42
C PRO A 71 -1.00 7.07 -2.47
N LEU A 72 -1.13 8.30 -2.96
CA LEU A 72 -1.70 9.44 -2.23
C LEU A 72 -2.87 10.04 -3.01
N LEU A 73 -3.59 10.99 -2.39
CA LEU A 73 -4.68 11.73 -3.04
C LEU A 73 -4.16 12.69 -4.13
N GLU A 74 -2.90 13.07 -4.04
CA GLU A 74 -2.24 13.97 -4.96
C GLU A 74 -1.38 13.19 -5.98
N PRO A 75 -1.35 13.63 -7.24
CA PRO A 75 -0.43 13.10 -8.24
C PRO A 75 1.02 13.18 -7.77
N SER A 76 1.81 12.14 -8.06
CA SER A 76 3.23 12.21 -7.72
C SER A 76 3.97 13.12 -8.70
N PRO A 77 4.79 14.07 -8.21
CA PRO A 77 5.66 14.85 -9.07
C PRO A 77 6.87 14.06 -9.60
N PHE A 78 7.10 12.84 -9.09
CA PHE A 78 8.23 11.97 -9.50
C PHE A 78 7.79 10.84 -10.44
N ASN A 79 6.53 10.41 -10.34
CA ASN A 79 5.97 9.38 -11.19
C ASN A 79 4.52 9.73 -11.56
N PRO A 80 4.31 10.44 -12.69
CA PRO A 80 2.96 10.82 -13.15
C PRO A 80 2.07 9.63 -13.51
N GLU A 81 2.65 8.45 -13.74
CA GLU A 81 1.92 7.21 -14.04
C GLU A 81 1.49 6.45 -12.78
N ALA A 82 1.91 6.90 -11.59
CA ALA A 82 1.48 6.31 -10.35
C ALA A 82 0.00 6.59 -10.08
N PRO A 83 -0.75 5.60 -9.56
CA PRO A 83 -2.17 5.78 -9.29
C PRO A 83 -2.39 6.83 -8.20
N VAL A 84 -3.44 7.64 -8.40
CA VAL A 84 -3.94 8.61 -7.44
C VAL A 84 -5.12 8.00 -6.69
N LEU A 85 -5.12 8.14 -5.37
CA LEU A 85 -6.22 7.65 -4.55
C LEU A 85 -7.47 8.49 -4.77
N THR A 86 -8.58 7.78 -4.95
CA THR A 86 -9.93 8.33 -4.92
C THR A 86 -10.66 7.77 -3.70
N ASP A 87 -11.77 8.40 -3.30
CA ASP A 87 -12.60 7.89 -2.21
C ASP A 87 -13.10 6.47 -2.47
N GLU A 88 -13.31 6.10 -3.74
CA GLU A 88 -13.69 4.74 -4.12
C GLU A 88 -12.57 3.74 -3.85
N LEU A 89 -11.33 4.07 -4.22
CA LEU A 89 -10.17 3.21 -3.92
C LEU A 89 -9.93 3.09 -2.43
N ILE A 90 -10.02 4.20 -1.69
CA ILE A 90 -9.88 4.20 -0.24
C ILE A 90 -10.93 3.29 0.39
N ARG A 91 -12.21 3.41 -0.03
CA ARG A 91 -13.28 2.50 0.44
C ARG A 91 -12.97 1.05 0.09
N ALA A 92 -12.54 0.76 -1.13
CA ALA A 92 -12.23 -0.59 -1.57
C ALA A 92 -11.12 -1.24 -0.72
N PHE A 93 -10.04 -0.51 -0.43
CA PHE A 93 -8.99 -0.98 0.47
C PHE A 93 -9.53 -1.20 1.89
N LYS A 94 -10.27 -0.24 2.45
CA LYS A 94 -10.83 -0.35 3.82
C LYS A 94 -11.84 -1.49 3.98
N SER A 95 -12.58 -1.84 2.93
CA SER A 95 -13.59 -2.91 2.98
C SER A 95 -13.07 -4.30 2.62
N SER A 96 -11.82 -4.43 2.15
CA SER A 96 -11.27 -5.69 1.64
C SER A 96 -10.14 -6.20 2.53
N SER A 97 -10.39 -7.30 3.26
CA SER A 97 -9.36 -7.94 4.08
C SER A 97 -8.15 -8.43 3.26
N ALA A 98 -8.37 -8.82 2.00
CA ALA A 98 -7.29 -9.22 1.10
C ALA A 98 -6.38 -8.04 0.72
N LEU A 99 -6.94 -6.88 0.40
CA LEU A 99 -6.15 -5.68 0.10
C LEU A 99 -5.43 -5.15 1.34
N GLN A 100 -6.09 -5.19 2.50
CA GLN A 100 -5.44 -4.86 3.79
C GLN A 100 -4.27 -5.78 4.09
N ALA A 101 -4.41 -7.09 3.87
CA ALA A 101 -3.33 -8.05 4.07
C ALA A 101 -2.12 -7.78 3.16
N GLU A 102 -2.36 -7.45 1.89
CA GLU A 102 -1.28 -7.09 0.96
C GLU A 102 -0.62 -5.75 1.32
N LEU A 103 -1.39 -4.74 1.72
CA LEU A 103 -0.84 -3.47 2.20
C LEU A 103 0.00 -3.66 3.47
N HIS A 104 -0.43 -4.52 4.39
CA HIS A 104 0.37 -4.89 5.55
C HIS A 104 1.65 -5.63 5.16
N ARG A 105 1.60 -6.55 4.18
CA ARG A 105 2.79 -7.22 3.64
C ARG A 105 3.79 -6.24 3.02
N VAL A 106 3.29 -5.25 2.28
CA VAL A 106 4.08 -4.13 1.74
C VAL A 106 4.77 -3.36 2.86
N LEU A 107 4.03 -3.00 3.92
CA LEU A 107 4.58 -2.32 5.08
C LEU A 107 5.70 -3.14 5.74
N LEU A 108 5.47 -4.42 6.02
CA LEU A 108 6.47 -5.30 6.64
C LEU A 108 7.75 -5.42 5.80
N ARG A 109 7.62 -5.49 4.46
CA ARG A 109 8.80 -5.49 3.59
C ARG A 109 9.56 -4.17 3.69
N MET A 110 8.87 -3.04 3.76
CA MET A 110 9.52 -1.74 3.90
C MET A 110 10.15 -1.52 5.27
N THR A 111 9.57 -2.04 6.36
CA THR A 111 10.22 -1.97 7.68
C THR A 111 11.52 -2.76 7.69
N GLN A 112 11.56 -3.95 7.06
CA GLN A 112 12.79 -4.73 6.90
C GLN A 112 13.86 -3.96 6.09
N PHE A 113 13.45 -3.19 5.08
CA PHE A 113 14.35 -2.33 4.32
C PHE A 113 14.98 -1.24 5.20
N PHE A 114 14.21 -0.64 6.11
CA PHE A 114 14.71 0.33 7.08
C PHE A 114 15.43 -0.29 8.28
N GLY A 115 15.56 -1.62 8.36
CA GLY A 115 16.18 -2.29 9.51
C GLY A 115 15.37 -2.18 10.80
N VAL A 116 14.07 -1.92 10.70
CA VAL A 116 13.13 -1.84 11.84
C VAL A 116 12.06 -2.94 11.73
N ALA A 117 11.38 -3.22 12.83
CA ALA A 117 10.32 -4.23 12.85
C ALA A 117 9.07 -3.72 13.57
N LEU A 118 7.91 -4.21 13.16
CA LEU A 118 6.66 -4.00 13.89
C LEU A 118 6.34 -5.24 14.71
N ARG A 119 5.95 -5.01 15.97
CA ARG A 119 5.44 -6.04 16.87
C ARG A 119 3.97 -5.77 17.14
N GLU A 120 3.14 -6.79 16.98
CA GLU A 120 1.75 -6.73 17.41
C GLU A 120 1.65 -6.80 18.94
N THR A 121 0.77 -5.99 19.51
CA THR A 121 0.50 -5.89 20.95
C THR A 121 -1.01 -5.89 21.19
N PRO A 122 -1.49 -6.15 22.41
CA PRO A 122 -2.92 -6.03 22.72
C PRO A 122 -3.49 -4.63 22.47
N GLN A 123 -2.65 -3.60 22.39
CA GLN A 123 -3.02 -2.21 22.13
C GLN A 123 -2.84 -1.79 20.66
N GLY A 124 -2.43 -2.71 19.78
CA GLY A 124 -2.20 -2.45 18.36
C GLY A 124 -0.80 -2.88 17.93
N PHE A 125 0.06 -1.92 17.58
CA PHE A 125 1.42 -2.19 17.12
C PHE A 125 2.43 -1.31 17.83
N GLU A 126 3.68 -1.79 17.84
CA GLU A 126 4.84 -1.07 18.36
C GLU A 126 5.99 -1.20 17.36
N LEU A 127 6.70 -0.09 17.11
CA LEU A 127 7.92 -0.12 16.33
C LEU A 127 9.09 -0.53 17.22
N LEU A 128 9.73 -1.65 16.88
CA LEU A 128 10.98 -2.07 17.48
C LEU A 128 12.11 -1.25 16.85
N LEU A 129 12.74 -0.42 17.68
CA LEU A 129 13.87 0.41 17.27
C LEU A 129 15.07 -0.49 16.90
N PRO A 130 15.89 -0.07 15.92
CA PRO A 130 17.10 -0.80 15.56
C PRO A 130 18.07 -0.79 16.76
N GLN A 131 18.65 -1.96 17.07
CA GLN A 131 19.68 -2.07 18.11
C GLN A 131 21.03 -1.49 17.66
N ASP A 132 21.26 -1.53 16.35
CA ASP A 132 22.48 -1.04 15.70
C ASP A 132 22.09 -0.03 14.62
N ILE A 133 22.24 1.25 14.97
CA ILE A 133 21.91 2.38 14.10
C ILE A 133 22.97 2.61 13.03
N GLU A 134 24.21 2.10 13.20
CA GLU A 134 25.30 2.35 12.25
C GLU A 134 25.01 1.71 10.89
N HIS A 135 24.20 0.65 10.89
CA HIS A 135 23.73 -0.03 9.68
C HIS A 135 22.43 0.57 9.11
N CYS A 136 21.84 1.56 9.76
CA CYS A 136 20.66 2.27 9.29
C CYS A 136 21.06 3.38 8.31
N HIS A 137 21.36 3.01 7.06
CA HIS A 137 21.78 3.93 5.99
C HIS A 137 20.87 5.16 5.79
N TRP A 138 19.59 5.04 6.16
CA TRP A 138 18.60 6.10 6.07
C TRP A 138 18.64 7.11 7.23
N MET A 139 19.29 6.79 8.36
CA MET A 139 19.42 7.67 9.53
C MET A 139 20.57 8.66 9.37
N THR A 140 20.52 9.43 8.29
CA THR A 140 21.51 10.47 7.97
C THR A 140 20.77 11.75 7.58
N ALA A 141 21.36 12.90 7.92
CA ALA A 141 20.76 14.19 7.58
C ALA A 141 20.44 14.27 6.07
N ASP A 142 19.28 14.83 5.74
CA ASP A 142 18.78 15.01 4.37
C ASP A 142 18.65 13.73 3.51
N ASN A 143 18.57 12.56 4.14
CA ASN A 143 18.34 11.31 3.41
C ASN A 143 16.96 11.29 2.73
N HIS A 144 16.94 10.95 1.45
CA HIS A 144 15.72 10.88 0.64
C HIS A 144 14.66 9.89 1.17
N ASN A 145 15.10 8.87 1.92
CA ASN A 145 14.21 7.91 2.57
C ASN A 145 13.29 8.56 3.62
N HIS A 146 13.65 9.72 4.17
CA HIS A 146 12.77 10.49 5.05
C HIS A 146 11.44 10.85 4.37
N ARG A 147 11.49 11.21 3.08
CA ARG A 147 10.28 11.51 2.30
C ARG A 147 9.48 10.25 1.97
N ARG A 148 10.16 9.11 1.76
CA ARG A 148 9.49 7.81 1.58
C ARG A 148 8.70 7.43 2.84
N LEU A 149 9.27 7.61 4.03
CA LEU A 149 8.60 7.38 5.31
C LEU A 149 7.36 8.27 5.47
N SER A 150 7.44 9.56 5.10
CA SER A 150 6.26 10.44 5.10
C SER A 150 5.16 9.90 4.17
N ARG A 151 5.50 9.55 2.93
CA ARG A 151 4.56 9.01 1.95
C ARG A 151 3.91 7.71 2.44
N MET A 152 4.71 6.83 3.02
CA MET A 152 4.23 5.60 3.63
C MET A 152 3.18 5.88 4.70
N MET A 153 3.48 6.72 5.70
CA MET A 153 2.55 7.02 6.79
C MET A 153 1.26 7.67 6.28
N ALA A 154 1.34 8.62 5.35
CA ALA A 154 0.17 9.27 4.77
C ALA A 154 -0.72 8.27 4.02
N SER A 155 -0.13 7.41 3.18
CA SER A 155 -0.87 6.40 2.42
C SER A 155 -1.51 5.35 3.33
N LEU A 156 -0.76 4.82 4.30
CA LEU A 156 -1.25 3.85 5.28
C LEU A 156 -2.42 4.42 6.08
N LYS A 157 -2.35 5.70 6.47
CA LYS A 157 -3.44 6.41 7.17
C LYS A 157 -4.69 6.48 6.29
N LEU A 158 -4.54 6.90 5.04
CA LEU A 158 -5.64 7.00 4.08
C LEU A 158 -6.31 5.64 3.86
N LEU A 159 -5.51 4.56 3.78
CA LEU A 159 -5.96 3.21 3.45
C LEU A 159 -6.43 2.38 4.66
N GLY A 160 -6.40 2.91 5.88
CA GLY A 160 -7.02 2.29 7.06
C GLY A 160 -6.10 1.46 7.95
N LEU A 161 -4.79 1.75 7.96
CA LEU A 161 -3.82 1.16 8.88
C LEU A 161 -3.39 2.17 9.96
N GLU A 162 -4.36 2.80 10.63
CA GLU A 162 -4.11 3.89 11.58
C GLU A 162 -3.28 3.45 12.80
N THR A 163 -3.43 2.22 13.27
CA THR A 163 -2.65 1.67 14.40
C THR A 163 -1.18 1.46 14.03
N HIS A 164 -0.90 0.99 12.82
CA HIS A 164 0.46 0.89 12.29
C HIS A 164 1.11 2.26 12.13
N VAL A 165 0.37 3.26 11.64
CA VAL A 165 0.86 4.64 11.51
C VAL A 165 1.19 5.24 12.87
N ALA A 166 0.36 5.00 13.89
CA ALA A 166 0.65 5.44 15.25
C ALA A 166 1.96 4.82 15.79
N ALA A 167 2.16 3.52 15.56
CA ALA A 167 3.38 2.81 15.96
C ALA A 167 4.63 3.37 15.25
N LEU A 168 4.55 3.55 13.92
CA LEU A 168 5.64 4.15 13.13
C LEU A 168 5.98 5.54 13.64
N TRP A 169 4.97 6.40 13.82
CA TRP A 169 5.19 7.77 14.28
C TRP A 169 5.79 7.84 15.69
N GLN A 170 5.32 7.01 16.62
CA GLN A 170 5.88 6.94 17.96
C GLN A 170 7.33 6.48 17.95
N GLY A 171 7.67 5.47 17.15
CA GLY A 171 9.05 4.99 17.01
C GLY A 171 9.97 6.00 16.35
N LEU A 172 9.53 6.66 15.27
CA LEU A 172 10.31 7.70 14.59
C LEU A 172 10.56 8.92 15.50
N GLN A 173 9.60 9.30 16.35
CA GLN A 173 9.83 10.34 17.36
C GLN A 173 10.89 9.93 18.37
N GLN A 174 10.86 8.68 18.84
CA GLN A 174 11.88 8.18 19.77
C GLN A 174 13.27 8.21 19.14
N LEU A 175 13.40 7.79 17.87
CA LEU A 175 14.65 7.87 17.13
C LEU A 175 15.11 9.32 16.97
N ALA A 176 14.20 10.25 16.67
CA ALA A 176 14.55 11.66 16.53
C ALA A 176 15.01 12.31 17.84
N VAL A 177 14.51 11.85 18.99
CA VAL A 177 14.98 12.29 20.31
C VAL A 177 16.35 11.68 20.63
N GLN A 178 16.58 10.41 20.29
CA GLN A 178 17.82 9.70 20.56
C GLN A 178 18.98 10.12 19.64
N HIS A 179 18.65 10.48 18.39
CA HIS A 179 19.61 10.80 17.32
C HIS A 179 19.22 12.11 16.61
N PRO A 180 19.26 13.26 17.32
CA PRO A 180 18.83 14.54 16.77
C PRO A 180 19.65 14.99 15.54
N GLU A 181 20.88 14.52 15.38
CA GLU A 181 21.73 14.79 14.22
C GLU A 181 21.28 14.07 12.94
N ALA A 182 20.52 12.99 13.05
CA ALA A 182 20.06 12.22 11.90
C ALA A 182 18.87 12.87 11.18
N PHE A 183 18.10 13.74 11.85
CA PHE A 183 16.83 14.24 11.32
C PHE A 183 16.68 15.74 11.50
N SER A 184 16.35 16.44 10.41
CA SER A 184 16.04 17.86 10.49
C SER A 184 14.67 18.13 11.12
N ALA A 185 14.47 19.33 11.68
CA ALA A 185 13.16 19.75 12.19
C ALA A 185 12.06 19.72 11.12
N SER A 186 12.42 19.98 9.85
CA SER A 186 11.50 19.87 8.72
C SER A 186 11.08 18.42 8.47
N THR A 187 12.01 17.46 8.51
CA THR A 187 11.70 16.03 8.41
C THR A 187 10.71 15.60 9.49
N ILE A 188 10.97 15.95 10.75
CA ILE A 188 10.08 15.61 11.87
C ILE A 188 8.69 16.23 11.68
N THR A 189 8.64 17.47 11.19
CA THR A 189 7.37 18.16 10.88
C THR A 189 6.58 17.41 9.80
N HIS A 190 7.23 17.01 8.69
CA HIS A 190 6.57 16.26 7.63
C HIS A 190 6.06 14.89 8.09
N TRP A 191 6.83 14.18 8.92
CA TRP A 191 6.40 12.92 9.50
C TRP A 191 5.16 13.08 10.39
N ARG A 192 5.13 14.12 11.23
CA ARG A 192 3.97 14.43 12.06
C ARG A 192 2.73 14.69 11.20
N LEU A 193 2.84 15.56 10.20
CA LEU A 193 1.74 15.91 9.30
C LEU A 193 1.20 14.67 8.56
N ALA A 194 2.10 13.84 8.04
CA ALA A 194 1.75 12.58 7.39
C ALA A 194 1.02 11.60 8.34
N ALA A 195 1.47 11.48 9.59
CA ALA A 195 0.87 10.60 10.58
C ALA A 195 -0.50 11.09 11.10
N SER A 196 -0.67 12.42 11.21
CA SER A 196 -1.92 13.05 11.62
C SER A 196 -2.97 13.06 10.50
N GLY A 197 -2.55 13.04 9.23
CA GLY A 197 -3.42 13.24 8.06
C GLY A 197 -3.61 14.73 7.72
N ASP A 198 -2.97 15.62 8.48
CA ASP A 198 -3.02 17.07 8.30
C ASP A 198 -1.90 17.49 7.34
N GLY A 199 -2.07 17.34 6.03
CA GLY A 199 -1.08 17.82 5.05
C GLY A 199 -0.83 16.94 3.83
N CYS A 200 -1.84 16.20 3.35
CA CYS A 200 -1.71 15.33 2.18
C CYS A 200 -1.09 16.02 0.94
N GLY A 201 -1.25 17.33 0.79
CA GLY A 201 -0.73 18.08 -0.35
C GLY A 201 0.73 18.54 -0.19
N GLY A 202 1.71 17.67 -0.46
CA GLY A 202 3.06 18.14 -0.81
C GLY A 202 4.28 17.36 -0.28
N ILE A 203 4.20 16.04 -0.12
CA ILE A 203 5.33 15.18 0.31
C ILE A 203 6.01 14.43 -0.84
#